data_AF-A0A4Q2YNX4-F1
#
_entry.id   AF-A0A4Q2YNX4-F1
#
_cell.length_a   1.000
_cell.length_b   1.000
_cell.length_c   1.000
_cell.angle_alpha   90.00
_cell.angle_beta   90.00
_cell.angle_gamma   90.00
#
_symmetry.space_group_name_H-M   'P 1'
#
loop_
_entity.id
_entity.type
_entity.pdbx_description
1 polymer ?
#
loop_
_entity_poly.entity_id
_entity_poly.type
_entity_poly.pdbx_seq_one_letter_code
_entity_poly.pdbx_strand_id
1 'polypeptide(L)'
;MTYSFLFHASRTGVADNRQTVYTVTGAAVSSTSLNASNNVDNVVTLAAVQPSASGEILVELSPGPMNNNVYHFTYLNAMVVTPEVKTSPVFHPVVRVGDHVILDWTGSGALEASPDLSSPWVPVMPKPVPPYTEVVVPPHRFFRLAYPEP
;
A
#
# COMPACT_ATOMS: atom_id res chain seq x y z
N MET A 1 4.36 -3.69 1.04
CA MET A 1 3.21 -2.86 1.47
C MET A 1 3.48 -1.43 1.05
N THR A 2 2.45 -0.65 0.76
CA THR A 2 2.53 0.78 0.42
C THR A 2 1.63 1.56 1.37
N TYR A 3 1.98 2.82 1.61
CA TYR A 3 1.27 3.70 2.52
C TYR A 3 0.96 5.03 1.83
N SER A 4 -0.15 5.65 2.22
CA SER A 4 -0.45 7.04 1.91
C SER A 4 -0.24 7.91 3.14
N PHE A 5 0.46 9.02 2.95
CA PHE A 5 0.71 10.05 3.94
C PHE A 5 -0.09 11.29 3.58
N LEU A 6 -0.96 11.74 4.47
CA LEU A 6 -1.70 12.99 4.35
C LEU A 6 -1.23 13.94 5.44
N PHE A 7 -0.84 15.15 5.05
CA PHE A 7 -0.32 16.19 5.92
C PHE A 7 -1.28 17.36 6.00
N HIS A 8 -1.47 17.86 7.23
CA HIS A 8 -2.18 19.09 7.51
C HIS A 8 -1.36 19.97 8.44
N ALA A 9 -1.32 21.28 8.14
CA ALA A 9 -0.71 22.28 8.98
C ALA A 9 -1.48 23.60 8.91
N SER A 10 -1.55 24.31 10.04
CA SER A 10 -2.24 25.58 10.19
C SER A 10 -1.53 26.47 11.20
N ARG A 11 -1.36 27.74 10.82
CA ARG A 11 -1.01 28.84 11.71
C ARG A 11 -1.88 30.04 11.38
N THR A 12 -2.81 30.38 12.28
CA THR A 12 -3.78 31.47 12.08
C THR A 12 -3.19 32.83 12.47
N GLY A 13 -3.68 33.89 11.83
CA GLY A 13 -3.37 35.28 12.19
C GLY A 13 -2.00 35.74 11.71
N VAL A 14 -1.50 35.18 10.61
CA VAL A 14 -0.17 35.50 10.05
C VAL A 14 -0.31 35.91 8.58
N ALA A 15 0.55 36.81 8.10
CA ALA A 15 0.48 37.34 6.72
C ALA A 15 1.61 36.83 5.82
N ASP A 16 2.68 36.30 6.41
CA ASP A 16 3.77 35.65 5.69
C ASP A 16 3.33 34.25 5.19
N ASN A 17 3.94 33.76 4.12
CA ASN A 17 3.82 32.38 3.66
C ASN A 17 4.78 31.50 4.47
N ARG A 18 4.24 30.43 5.07
CA ARG A 18 4.96 29.47 5.89
C ARG A 18 4.95 28.10 5.23
N GLN A 19 5.31 28.07 3.95
CA GLN A 19 5.40 26.83 3.18
C GLN A 19 6.36 25.86 3.86
N THR A 20 5.86 24.67 4.17
CA THR A 20 6.64 23.53 4.65
C THR A 20 6.68 22.49 3.54
N VAL A 21 7.87 21.99 3.23
CA VAL A 21 8.05 20.82 2.37
C VAL A 21 8.11 19.59 3.26
N TYR A 22 7.30 18.59 2.96
CA TYR A 22 7.32 17.27 3.57
C TYR A 22 8.02 16.33 2.60
N THR A 23 9.22 15.89 2.95
CA THR A 23 9.98 14.89 2.20
C THR A 23 9.79 13.54 2.87
N VAL A 24 9.35 12.54 2.11
CA VAL A 24 9.14 11.18 2.57
C VAL A 24 10.10 10.27 1.82
N THR A 25 10.95 9.59 2.58
CA THR A 25 12.00 8.70 2.08
C THR A 25 11.75 7.28 2.55
N GLY A 26 11.51 6.38 1.61
CA GLY A 26 11.44 4.93 1.83
C GLY A 26 12.28 4.21 0.79
N ALA A 27 11.69 3.34 -0.02
CA ALA A 27 12.36 2.76 -1.19
C ALA A 27 12.68 3.83 -2.26
N ALA A 28 11.89 4.90 -2.32
CA ALA A 28 12.12 6.07 -3.13
C ALA A 28 11.90 7.34 -2.29
N VAL A 29 12.41 8.47 -2.77
CA VAL A 29 12.18 9.79 -2.18
C VAL A 29 11.02 10.48 -2.91
N SER A 30 10.10 11.07 -2.17
CA SER A 30 9.00 11.87 -2.70
C SER A 30 8.76 13.08 -1.80
N SER A 31 8.24 14.18 -2.33
CA SER A 31 7.94 15.35 -1.52
C SER A 31 6.69 16.09 -1.98
N THR A 32 6.08 16.80 -1.05
CA THR A 32 4.96 17.71 -1.30
C THR A 32 5.10 18.92 -0.38
N SER A 33 4.31 19.98 -0.57
CA SER A 33 4.43 21.20 0.23
C SER A 33 3.09 21.83 0.55
N LEU A 34 2.96 22.41 1.74
CA LEU A 34 1.75 23.08 2.21
C LEU A 34 2.12 24.43 2.83
N ASN A 35 1.39 25.49 2.46
CA ASN A 35 1.44 26.76 3.17
C ASN A 35 0.53 26.68 4.39
N ALA A 36 1.11 26.70 5.60
CA ALA A 36 0.35 26.64 6.84
C ALA A 36 -0.40 27.95 7.17
N SER A 37 -0.05 29.07 6.53
CA SER A 37 -0.58 30.39 6.89
C SER A 37 -2.06 30.53 6.62
N ASN A 38 -2.83 30.74 7.68
CA ASN A 38 -4.30 30.80 7.67
C ASN A 38 -4.96 29.61 6.95
N ASN A 39 -4.29 28.46 6.93
CA ASN A 39 -4.86 27.26 6.34
C ASN A 39 -5.95 26.70 7.27
N VAL A 40 -7.17 26.56 6.77
CA VAL A 40 -8.31 26.05 7.55
C VAL A 40 -8.47 24.54 7.36
N ASP A 41 -8.36 24.08 6.12
CA ASP A 41 -8.75 22.74 5.72
C ASP A 41 -7.91 22.13 4.59
N ASN A 42 -6.95 22.86 4.00
CA ASN A 42 -6.14 22.28 2.93
C ASN A 42 -5.17 21.24 3.47
N VAL A 43 -5.04 20.17 2.72
CA VAL A 43 -4.15 19.04 3.01
C VAL A 43 -3.30 18.73 1.78
N VAL A 44 -2.18 18.05 1.99
CA VAL A 44 -1.38 17.49 0.89
C VAL A 44 -1.10 16.02 1.13
N THR A 45 -1.06 15.24 0.06
CA THR A 45 -0.94 13.79 0.13
C THR A 45 0.22 13.28 -0.71
N LEU A 46 0.93 12.28 -0.18
CA LEU A 46 1.84 11.41 -0.91
C LEU A 46 1.27 9.98 -0.85
N ALA A 47 1.04 9.36 -2.00
CA ALA A 47 0.48 8.02 -2.11
C ALA A 47 1.56 7.00 -2.50
N ALA A 48 1.23 5.71 -2.38
CA ALA A 48 2.09 4.59 -2.80
C ALA A 48 3.52 4.63 -2.23
N VAL A 49 3.73 5.16 -1.02
CA VAL A 49 5.04 5.18 -0.36
C VAL A 49 5.37 3.78 0.11
N GLN A 50 6.43 3.19 -0.44
CA GLN A 50 6.97 1.92 -0.01
C GLN A 50 8.07 2.13 1.05
N PRO A 51 8.10 1.38 2.16
CA PRO A 51 9.23 1.39 3.10
C PRO A 51 10.57 1.05 2.43
N SER A 52 11.66 1.49 3.04
CA SER A 52 13.01 1.09 2.68
C SER A 52 13.22 -0.43 2.81
N ALA A 53 14.38 -0.93 2.38
CA ALA A 53 14.76 -2.32 2.58
C ALA A 53 14.88 -2.74 4.06
N SER A 54 15.08 -1.77 4.98
CA SER A 54 15.04 -2.00 6.44
C SER A 54 13.62 -1.95 7.02
N GLY A 55 12.60 -1.69 6.20
CA GLY A 55 11.22 -1.54 6.65
C GLY A 55 10.89 -0.16 7.23
N GLU A 56 11.73 0.86 6.97
CA GLU A 56 11.60 2.20 7.53
C GLU A 56 11.04 3.21 6.52
N ILE A 57 10.33 4.22 7.03
CA ILE A 57 9.97 5.42 6.27
C ILE A 57 10.40 6.64 7.09
N LEU A 58 11.26 7.46 6.51
CA LEU A 58 11.72 8.72 7.09
C LEU A 58 10.85 9.87 6.56
N VAL A 59 10.40 10.75 7.46
CA VAL A 59 9.65 11.96 7.12
C VAL A 59 10.44 13.18 7.61
N GLU A 60 10.85 14.04 6.69
CA GLU A 60 11.63 15.24 6.95
C GLU A 60 10.84 16.49 6.58
N LEU A 61 10.97 17.54 7.40
CA LEU A 61 10.32 18.82 7.18
C LEU A 61 11.39 19.89 6.93
N SER A 62 11.20 20.67 5.88
CA SER A 62 12.06 21.82 5.58
C SER A 62 11.26 23.04 5.13
N PRO A 63 11.82 24.25 5.25
CA PRO A 63 11.20 25.44 4.67
C PRO A 63 11.12 25.29 3.16
N GLY A 64 9.94 25.55 2.60
CA GLY A 64 9.76 25.57 1.14
C GLY A 64 10.31 26.84 0.50
N PRO A 65 10.52 26.84 -0.83
CA PRO A 65 11.02 28.01 -1.56
C PRO A 65 10.11 29.24 -1.46
N MET A 66 8.82 29.04 -1.17
CA MET A 66 7.85 30.13 -0.96
C MET A 66 7.73 30.57 0.50
N ASN A 67 8.48 29.97 1.43
CA ASN A 67 8.47 30.35 2.83
C ASN A 67 9.21 31.67 3.02
N ASN A 68 8.47 32.75 3.27
CA ASN A 68 9.01 34.10 3.45
C ASN A 68 8.93 34.58 4.91
N ASN A 69 8.66 33.68 5.85
CA ASN A 69 8.84 33.96 7.27
C ASN A 69 10.34 34.14 7.57
N VAL A 70 10.70 35.17 8.32
CA VAL A 70 12.11 35.52 8.61
C VAL A 70 12.89 34.43 9.36
N TYR A 71 12.20 33.56 10.09
CA TYR A 71 12.80 32.45 10.84
C TYR A 71 12.65 31.11 10.11
N HIS A 72 12.03 31.11 8.93
CA HIS A 72 11.74 29.92 8.15
C HIS A 72 11.04 28.81 8.94
N PHE A 73 10.06 29.18 9.77
CA PHE A 73 9.30 28.20 10.54
C PHE A 73 8.60 27.18 9.63
N THR A 74 8.64 25.91 10.04
CA THR A 74 7.94 24.78 9.43
C THR A 74 6.84 24.28 10.36
N TYR A 75 5.79 23.69 9.80
CA TYR A 75 4.60 23.29 10.55
C TYR A 75 4.10 21.90 10.16
N LEU A 76 3.67 21.15 11.17
CA LEU A 76 2.88 19.94 11.05
C LEU A 76 1.92 19.91 12.24
N ASN A 77 0.62 19.87 11.96
CA ASN A 77 -0.41 19.76 12.99
C ASN A 77 -1.00 18.36 13.05
N ALA A 78 -1.24 17.74 11.88
CA ALA A 78 -1.70 16.36 11.80
C ALA A 78 -1.04 15.64 10.61
N MET A 79 -0.73 14.37 10.83
CA MET A 79 -0.30 13.43 9.80
C MET A 79 -1.16 12.18 9.90
N VAL A 80 -1.77 11.77 8.79
CA VAL A 80 -2.51 10.51 8.69
C VAL A 80 -1.70 9.56 7.82
N VAL A 81 -1.44 8.37 8.34
CA VAL A 81 -0.78 7.28 7.61
C VAL A 81 -1.80 6.18 7.39
N THR A 82 -2.08 5.90 6.12
CA THR A 82 -3.05 4.86 5.73
C THR A 82 -2.31 3.78 4.95
N PRO A 83 -2.25 2.52 5.41
CA PRO A 83 -1.78 1.44 4.56
C PRO A 83 -2.72 1.30 3.36
N GLU A 84 -2.18 1.11 2.16
CA GLU A 84 -3.02 0.70 1.05
C GLU A 84 -3.65 -0.64 1.41
N VAL A 85 -4.99 -0.69 1.36
CA VAL A 85 -5.74 -1.91 1.67
C VAL A 85 -5.42 -2.93 0.61
N LYS A 86 -4.49 -3.78 0.97
CA LYS A 86 -4.11 -4.93 0.22
C LYS A 86 -5.19 -5.99 0.52
N THR A 87 -6.24 -6.03 -0.31
CA THR A 87 -7.39 -6.91 -0.09
C THR A 87 -6.93 -8.36 -0.10
N SER A 88 -7.29 -9.13 0.93
CA SER A 88 -7.06 -10.57 0.94
C SER A 88 -7.75 -11.19 -0.28
N PRO A 89 -7.03 -12.02 -1.06
CA PRO A 89 -7.60 -12.64 -2.23
C PRO A 89 -8.67 -13.63 -1.79
N VAL A 90 -9.82 -13.60 -2.46
CA VAL A 90 -10.95 -14.47 -2.14
C VAL A 90 -11.27 -15.31 -3.38
N PHE A 91 -11.43 -16.62 -3.18
CA PHE A 91 -11.95 -17.48 -4.24
C PHE A 91 -13.41 -17.12 -4.54
N HIS A 92 -13.72 -16.97 -5.82
CA HIS A 92 -15.09 -17.11 -6.28
C HIS A 92 -15.55 -18.58 -6.13
N PRO A 93 -16.86 -18.85 -6.16
CA PRO A 93 -17.36 -20.22 -6.12
C PRO A 93 -16.67 -21.09 -7.18
N VAL A 94 -16.12 -22.23 -6.76
CA VAL A 94 -15.43 -23.16 -7.64
C VAL A 94 -16.42 -23.74 -8.65
N VAL A 95 -16.09 -23.70 -9.94
CA VAL A 95 -16.92 -24.26 -11.02
C VAL A 95 -16.30 -25.57 -11.49
N ARG A 96 -17.10 -26.63 -11.63
CA ARG A 96 -16.66 -27.91 -12.20
C ARG A 96 -17.19 -28.05 -13.62
N VAL A 97 -16.31 -28.38 -14.56
CA VAL A 97 -16.65 -28.62 -15.98
C VAL A 97 -16.04 -29.95 -16.41
N GLY A 98 -16.86 -30.99 -16.52
CA GLY A 98 -16.38 -32.34 -16.80
C GLY A 98 -15.44 -32.85 -15.70
N ASP A 99 -14.22 -33.21 -16.09
CA ASP A 99 -13.10 -33.60 -15.22
C ASP A 99 -12.26 -32.42 -14.74
N HIS A 100 -12.59 -31.17 -15.10
CA HIS A 100 -11.83 -30.00 -14.68
C HIS A 100 -12.53 -29.19 -13.57
N VAL A 101 -11.74 -28.49 -12.77
CA VAL A 101 -12.19 -27.42 -11.87
C VAL A 101 -11.61 -26.08 -12.33
N ILE A 102 -12.42 -25.04 -12.22
CA ILE A 102 -12.06 -23.66 -12.48
C ILE A 102 -11.96 -22.95 -11.14
N LEU A 103 -10.76 -22.45 -10.84
CA LEU A 103 -10.43 -21.65 -9.68
C LEU A 103 -10.28 -20.21 -10.12
N ASP A 104 -11.18 -19.35 -9.65
CA ASP A 104 -11.14 -17.91 -9.94
C ASP A 104 -11.07 -17.13 -8.63
N TRP A 105 -10.37 -16.01 -8.60
CA TRP A 105 -10.15 -15.24 -7.37
C TRP A 105 -9.87 -13.76 -7.60
N THR A 106 -10.07 -12.97 -6.55
CA THR A 106 -9.79 -11.53 -6.52
C THR A 106 -8.34 -11.22 -6.11
N GLY A 107 -7.84 -10.05 -6.51
CA GLY A 107 -6.59 -9.49 -5.98
C GLY A 107 -5.31 -10.24 -6.39
N SER A 108 -4.22 -9.98 -5.67
CA SER A 108 -2.86 -10.39 -6.08
C SER A 108 -2.35 -11.67 -5.41
N GLY A 109 -3.22 -12.62 -5.08
CA GLY A 109 -2.85 -13.89 -4.42
C GLY A 109 -2.02 -14.83 -5.29
N ALA A 110 -1.14 -15.62 -4.68
CA ALA A 110 -0.45 -16.73 -5.32
C ALA A 110 -1.22 -18.04 -5.06
N LEU A 111 -1.59 -18.77 -6.10
CA LEU A 111 -2.22 -20.08 -5.95
C LEU A 111 -1.18 -21.11 -5.49
N GLU A 112 -1.45 -21.77 -4.38
CA GLU A 112 -0.64 -22.88 -3.88
C GLU A 112 -1.51 -24.13 -3.78
N ALA A 113 -0.85 -25.28 -3.94
CA ALA A 113 -1.49 -26.58 -3.84
C ALA A 113 -0.77 -27.49 -2.84
N SER A 114 -1.53 -28.41 -2.27
CA SER A 114 -1.02 -29.47 -1.39
C SER A 114 -1.79 -30.77 -1.63
N PRO A 115 -1.15 -31.95 -1.53
CA PRO A 115 -1.86 -33.23 -1.60
C PRO A 115 -2.82 -33.45 -0.42
N ASP A 116 -2.57 -32.81 0.73
CA ASP A 116 -3.39 -32.89 1.93
C ASP A 116 -3.25 -31.63 2.81
N LEU A 117 -4.02 -31.53 3.89
CA LEU A 117 -4.02 -30.34 4.75
C LEU A 117 -2.81 -30.22 5.69
N SER A 118 -2.00 -31.28 5.82
CA SER A 118 -0.82 -31.35 6.68
C SER A 118 0.51 -31.23 5.93
N SER A 119 0.51 -31.53 4.63
CA SER A 119 1.66 -31.40 3.75
C SER A 119 2.00 -29.94 3.44
N PRO A 120 3.27 -29.62 3.12
CA PRO A 120 3.66 -28.29 2.69
C PRO A 120 2.88 -27.83 1.47
N TRP A 121 2.46 -26.57 1.49
CA TRP A 121 1.82 -25.91 0.36
C TRP A 121 2.90 -25.43 -0.61
N VAL A 122 2.75 -25.78 -1.88
CA VAL A 122 3.72 -25.46 -2.94
C VAL A 122 3.05 -24.54 -3.96
N PRO A 123 3.70 -23.45 -4.40
CA PRO A 123 3.21 -22.62 -5.48
C PRO A 123 2.90 -23.42 -6.75
N VAL A 124 1.72 -23.18 -7.33
CA VAL A 124 1.37 -23.72 -8.66
C VAL A 124 2.22 -23.00 -9.70
N MET A 125 2.88 -23.77 -10.56
CA MET A 125 3.82 -23.27 -11.58
C MET A 125 3.45 -23.79 -12.98
N PRO A 126 3.51 -22.94 -14.02
CA PRO A 126 3.84 -21.51 -13.98
C PRO A 126 2.80 -20.70 -13.19
N LYS A 127 3.20 -19.53 -12.64
CA LYS A 127 2.30 -18.70 -11.81
C LYS A 127 0.98 -18.48 -12.54
N PRO A 128 -0.14 -19.02 -12.03
CA PRO A 128 -1.40 -18.98 -12.75
C PRO A 128 -2.03 -17.58 -12.69
N VAL A 129 -2.85 -17.28 -13.69
CA VAL A 129 -3.71 -16.08 -13.74
C VAL A 129 -5.16 -16.56 -13.55
N PRO A 130 -5.95 -15.92 -12.67
CA PRO A 130 -7.37 -16.25 -12.54
C PRO A 130 -8.14 -15.83 -13.81
N PRO A 131 -9.05 -16.69 -14.34
CA PRO A 131 -9.40 -18.03 -13.85
C PRO A 131 -8.36 -19.10 -14.24
N TYR A 132 -7.99 -19.95 -13.28
CA TYR A 132 -7.11 -21.10 -13.46
C TYR A 132 -7.91 -22.39 -13.62
N THR A 133 -7.50 -23.28 -14.52
CA THR A 133 -8.18 -24.56 -14.75
C THR A 133 -7.24 -25.73 -14.42
N GLU A 134 -7.74 -26.72 -13.67
CA GLU A 134 -7.01 -27.92 -13.28
C GLU A 134 -7.83 -29.18 -13.53
N VAL A 135 -7.19 -30.27 -13.94
CA VAL A 135 -7.82 -31.59 -14.04
C VAL A 135 -7.97 -32.23 -12.65
N VAL A 136 -9.16 -32.71 -12.33
CA VAL A 136 -9.48 -33.47 -11.12
C VAL A 136 -9.18 -34.94 -11.36
N VAL A 137 -7.94 -35.34 -11.07
CA VAL A 137 -7.51 -36.73 -11.04
C VAL A 137 -7.06 -37.12 -9.63
N PRO A 138 -7.23 -38.38 -9.19
CA PRO A 138 -6.67 -38.85 -7.93
C PRO A 138 -5.14 -38.67 -7.88
N PRO A 139 -4.55 -38.46 -6.69
CA PRO A 139 -5.19 -38.29 -5.39
C PRO A 139 -5.87 -36.91 -5.24
N HIS A 140 -6.64 -36.73 -4.16
CA HIS A 140 -7.20 -35.42 -3.83
C HIS A 140 -6.10 -34.34 -3.77
N ARG A 141 -6.47 -33.10 -4.11
CA ARG A 141 -5.60 -31.94 -4.05
C ARG A 141 -6.35 -30.78 -3.41
N PHE A 142 -5.67 -30.03 -2.57
CA PHE A 142 -6.17 -28.86 -1.90
C PHE A 142 -5.52 -27.61 -2.48
N PHE A 143 -6.25 -26.50 -2.48
CA PHE A 143 -5.77 -25.21 -2.97
C PHE A 143 -5.97 -24.14 -1.91
N ARG A 144 -5.01 -23.21 -1.84
CA ARG A 144 -5.14 -21.97 -1.08
C ARG A 144 -4.58 -20.81 -1.87
N LEU A 145 -4.98 -19.61 -1.49
CA LEU A 145 -4.35 -18.38 -1.97
C LEU A 145 -3.38 -17.92 -0.90
N ALA A 146 -2.10 -18.06 -1.17
CA ALA A 146 -1.08 -17.44 -0.35
C ALA A 146 -1.10 -15.93 -0.61
N TYR A 147 -1.12 -15.19 0.48
CA TYR A 147 -0.91 -13.77 0.49
C TYR A 147 0.47 -13.51 1.10
N PRO A 148 1.32 -12.67 0.49
CA PRO A 148 2.52 -12.25 1.19
C PRO A 148 2.06 -11.56 2.48
N GLU A 149 2.45 -12.11 3.63
CA GLU A 149 2.22 -11.45 4.91
C GLU A 149 2.80 -10.03 4.85
N PRO A 150 2.13 -9.05 5.47
CA PRO A 150 2.58 -7.65 5.48
C PRO A 150 3.99 -7.47 6.03
#